data_AF-A0A9P0ZNC5-F1
#
_entry.id   AF-A0A9P0ZNC5-F1
#
_cell.length_a   1.000
_cell.length_b   1.000
_cell.length_c   1.000
_cell.angle_alpha   90.00
_cell.angle_beta   90.00
_cell.angle_gamma   90.00
#
_symmetry.space_group_name_H-M   'P 1'
#
loop_
_entity.id
_entity.type
_entity.pdbx_description
1 polymer ?
#
loop_
_entity_poly.entity_id
_entity_poly.type
_entity_poly.pdbx_seq_one_letter_code
_entity_poly.pdbx_strand_id
1 'polypeptide(L)'
;MTSSMKTHDAHVIMQRLLPIALKEMLPANVWGCITEISQLFQSICSAVLDVESLRRLEDIVPILMCNLEKILPPSFFDVMEHLLIHLPYEALNGGPVFYRWMYRFERFLGDLKKKASNKAHIEASICQAYIQQETSTFSSFYFECEVISKRKRPARNDDI
;
A
#
# COMPACT_ATOMS: atom_id res chain seq x y z
N MET A 1 -0.29 -23.96 10.47
CA MET A 1 0.35 -22.66 10.81
C MET A 1 1.03 -22.16 9.56
N THR A 2 0.32 -21.41 8.71
CA THR A 2 0.92 -20.73 7.57
C THR A 2 0.54 -19.26 7.70
N SER A 3 1.56 -18.41 7.59
CA SER A 3 1.63 -17.03 8.07
C SER A 3 0.52 -16.13 7.53
N SER A 4 -0.11 -15.35 8.43
CA SER A 4 -1.10 -14.33 8.10
C SER A 4 -0.43 -13.08 7.52
N MET A 5 0.29 -13.21 6.41
CA MET A 5 0.94 -12.08 5.76
C MET A 5 -0.09 -11.35 4.90
N LYS A 6 -0.38 -10.09 5.21
CA LYS A 6 -1.32 -9.31 4.41
C LYS A 6 -0.62 -8.80 3.15
N THR A 7 -1.38 -8.49 2.12
CA THR A 7 -0.90 -7.89 0.86
C THR A 7 -0.07 -6.62 1.10
N HIS A 8 -0.46 -5.80 2.09
CA HIS A 8 0.34 -4.67 2.56
C HIS A 8 1.76 -5.06 2.98
N ASP A 9 1.90 -6.15 3.74
CA ASP A 9 3.19 -6.60 4.26
C ASP A 9 4.06 -7.11 3.11
N ALA A 10 3.46 -7.81 2.14
CA ALA A 10 4.13 -8.22 0.92
C ALA A 10 4.64 -7.03 0.08
N HIS A 11 3.84 -5.96 -0.05
CA HIS A 11 4.27 -4.73 -0.73
C HIS A 11 5.45 -4.06 -0.02
N VAL A 12 5.42 -3.98 1.31
CA VAL A 12 6.54 -3.42 2.09
C VAL A 12 7.80 -4.27 1.91
N ILE A 13 7.66 -5.60 1.91
CA ILE A 13 8.78 -6.51 1.66
C ILE A 13 9.36 -6.25 0.27
N MET A 14 8.52 -6.29 -0.77
CA MET A 14 8.93 -6.08 -2.16
C MET A 14 9.62 -4.72 -2.35
N GLN A 15 9.10 -3.67 -1.75
CA GLN A 15 9.66 -2.34 -1.91
C GLN A 15 10.99 -2.18 -1.16
N ARG A 16 11.10 -2.67 0.08
CA ARG A 16 12.19 -2.25 0.98
C ARG A 16 13.06 -3.38 1.50
N LEU A 17 12.47 -4.53 1.82
CA LEU A 17 13.16 -5.59 2.55
C LEU A 17 13.78 -6.62 1.62
N LEU A 18 13.21 -6.82 0.43
CA LEU A 18 13.64 -7.83 -0.52
C LEU A 18 15.11 -7.67 -0.95
N PRO A 19 15.60 -6.46 -1.31
CA PRO A 19 17.02 -6.29 -1.64
C PRO A 19 17.96 -6.52 -0.45
N ILE A 20 17.52 -6.17 0.76
CA ILE A 20 18.32 -6.28 1.98
C ILE A 20 18.44 -7.75 2.37
N ALA A 21 17.31 -8.47 2.38
CA ALA A 21 17.24 -9.86 2.78
C ALA A 21 18.02 -10.77 1.83
N LEU A 22 18.11 -10.43 0.54
CA LEU A 22 18.70 -11.29 -0.48
C LEU A 22 20.13 -10.90 -0.87
N LYS A 23 20.69 -9.83 -0.32
CA LYS A 23 21.99 -9.28 -0.71
C LYS A 23 23.14 -10.29 -0.69
N GLU A 24 23.27 -11.03 0.40
CA GLU A 24 24.34 -12.01 0.58
C GLU A 24 23.95 -13.42 0.09
N MET A 25 22.71 -13.59 -0.38
CA MET A 25 22.16 -14.89 -0.80
C MET A 25 22.18 -15.09 -2.31
N LEU A 26 22.26 -14.00 -3.09
CA LEU A 26 22.11 -14.04 -4.54
C LEU A 26 23.37 -13.54 -5.27
N PRO A 27 23.63 -14.07 -6.48
CA PRO A 27 24.66 -13.51 -7.36
C PRO A 27 24.42 -12.01 -7.62
N ALA A 28 25.50 -11.24 -7.74
CA ALA A 28 25.43 -9.77 -7.85
C ALA A 28 24.52 -9.29 -8.99
N ASN A 29 24.50 -9.99 -10.13
CA ASN A 29 23.64 -9.67 -11.27
C ASN A 29 22.14 -9.88 -10.96
N VAL A 30 21.81 -10.94 -10.20
CA VAL A 30 20.43 -11.25 -9.79
C VAL A 30 19.96 -10.26 -8.73
N TRP A 31 20.80 -10.02 -7.73
CA TRP A 31 20.52 -9.05 -6.68
C TRP A 31 20.35 -7.63 -7.23
N GLY A 32 21.17 -7.23 -8.20
CA GLY A 32 21.05 -5.93 -8.87
C GLY A 32 19.68 -5.74 -9.52
N CYS A 33 19.20 -6.72 -10.29
CA CYS A 33 17.90 -6.66 -10.93
C CYS A 33 16.74 -6.60 -9.91
N ILE A 34 16.80 -7.39 -8.84
CA ILE A 34 15.80 -7.34 -7.76
C ILE A 34 15.80 -5.97 -7.07
N THR A 35 16.98 -5.39 -6.88
CA THR A 35 17.14 -4.07 -6.27
C THR A 35 16.53 -2.98 -7.15
N GLU A 36 16.78 -3.00 -8.45
CA GLU A 36 16.19 -2.06 -9.41
C GLU A 36 14.66 -2.16 -9.45
N ILE A 37 14.09 -3.38 -9.42
CA ILE A 37 12.63 -3.57 -9.31
C ILE A 37 12.09 -2.99 -8.01
N SER A 38 12.78 -3.24 -6.89
CA SER A 38 12.36 -2.73 -5.59
C SER A 38 12.37 -1.19 -5.56
N GLN A 39 13.39 -0.57 -6.17
CA GLN A 39 13.52 0.88 -6.33
C GLN A 39 12.45 1.47 -7.24
N LEU A 40 12.10 0.79 -8.33
CA LEU A 40 10.97 1.16 -9.20
C LEU A 40 9.68 1.23 -8.36
N PHE A 41 9.36 0.15 -7.63
CA PHE A 41 8.17 0.11 -6.79
C PHE A 41 8.17 1.18 -5.69
N GLN A 42 9.32 1.47 -5.08
CA GLN A 42 9.46 2.58 -4.13
C GLN A 42 9.16 3.93 -4.78
N SER A 43 9.66 4.16 -6.00
CA SER A 43 9.50 5.43 -6.71
C SER A 43 8.04 5.69 -7.08
N ILE A 44 7.36 4.69 -7.66
CA ILE A 44 5.94 4.83 -8.04
C ILE A 44 5.01 4.87 -6.82
N CYS A 45 5.38 4.23 -5.70
CA CYS A 45 4.59 4.22 -4.47
C CYS A 45 4.91 5.38 -3.53
N SER A 46 5.78 6.32 -3.94
CA SER A 46 6.09 7.50 -3.15
C SER A 46 4.85 8.36 -2.89
N ALA A 47 4.79 8.97 -1.71
CA ALA A 47 3.73 9.92 -1.38
C ALA A 47 3.79 11.17 -2.27
N VAL A 48 4.98 11.53 -2.73
CA VAL A 48 5.25 12.64 -3.65
C VAL A 48 5.89 12.07 -4.89
N LEU A 49 5.23 12.23 -6.03
CA LEU A 49 5.71 11.76 -7.33
C LEU A 49 6.50 12.87 -8.01
N ASP A 50 7.73 12.54 -8.42
CA ASP A 50 8.50 13.39 -9.32
C ASP A 50 8.22 13.00 -10.78
N VAL A 51 7.68 13.96 -11.54
CA VAL A 51 7.28 13.78 -12.93
C VAL A 51 8.47 13.43 -13.82
N GLU A 52 9.62 14.06 -13.59
CA GLU A 52 10.81 13.80 -14.41
C GLU A 52 11.35 12.39 -14.14
N SER A 53 11.43 11.99 -12.87
CA SER A 53 11.78 10.61 -12.50
C SER A 53 10.81 9.58 -13.10
N LEU A 54 9.50 9.83 -13.08
CA LEU A 54 8.51 8.91 -13.67
C LEU A 54 8.69 8.75 -15.19
N ARG A 55 8.95 9.84 -15.92
CA ARG A 55 9.25 9.76 -17.36
C ARG A 55 10.50 8.95 -17.65
N ARG A 56 11.56 9.13 -16.85
CA ARG A 56 12.77 8.30 -16.98
C ARG A 56 12.46 6.83 -16.68
N LEU A 57 11.57 6.55 -15.73
CA LEU A 57 11.14 5.19 -15.42
C LEU A 57 10.37 4.56 -16.58
N GLU A 58 9.54 5.29 -17.34
CA GLU A 58 8.89 4.76 -18.55
C GLU A 58 9.89 4.17 -19.56
N ASP A 59 11.06 4.81 -19.72
CA ASP A 59 12.11 4.32 -20.62
C ASP A 59 12.92 3.14 -20.02
N ILE A 60 13.10 3.12 -18.69
CA ILE A 60 13.93 2.14 -17.99
C ILE A 60 13.19 0.81 -17.76
N VAL A 61 11.90 0.85 -17.45
CA VAL A 61 11.14 -0.34 -17.05
C VAL A 61 11.13 -1.46 -18.10
N PRO A 62 10.99 -1.21 -19.42
CA PRO A 62 11.10 -2.26 -20.42
C PRO A 62 12.46 -2.99 -20.37
N ILE A 63 13.55 -2.25 -20.17
CA ILE A 63 14.90 -2.81 -20.06
C ILE A 63 15.01 -3.67 -18.80
N LEU A 64 14.46 -3.19 -17.69
CA LEU A 64 14.42 -3.92 -16.42
C LEU A 64 13.64 -5.23 -16.53
N MET A 65 12.48 -5.22 -17.21
CA MET A 65 11.69 -6.42 -17.50
C MET A 65 12.48 -7.44 -18.32
N CYS A 66 13.12 -7.02 -19.41
CA CYS A 66 13.97 -7.90 -20.20
C CYS A 66 15.16 -8.46 -19.41
N ASN A 67 15.73 -7.69 -18.47
CA ASN A 67 16.79 -8.18 -17.61
C ASN A 67 16.28 -9.22 -16.60
N LEU A 68 15.06 -9.03 -16.08
CA LEU A 68 14.42 -10.00 -15.20
C LEU A 68 14.11 -11.31 -15.94
N GLU A 69 13.63 -11.24 -17.18
CA GLU A 69 13.35 -12.40 -18.04
C GLU A 69 14.57 -13.25 -18.35
N LYS A 70 15.76 -12.64 -18.39
CA LYS A 70 17.03 -13.38 -18.56
C LYS A 70 17.42 -14.18 -17.32
N ILE A 71 16.88 -13.82 -16.15
CA ILE A 71 17.30 -14.35 -14.85
C ILE A 71 16.29 -15.36 -14.30
N LEU A 72 15.01 -15.06 -14.42
CA LEU A 72 13.93 -15.90 -13.91
C LEU A 72 13.45 -16.90 -14.97
N PRO A 73 12.93 -18.07 -14.57
CA PRO A 73 12.45 -19.05 -15.53
C PRO A 73 11.26 -18.51 -16.33
N PRO A 74 11.07 -18.90 -17.61
CA PRO A 74 9.94 -18.45 -18.42
C PRO A 74 8.57 -18.73 -17.80
N SER A 75 8.46 -19.79 -16.98
CA SER A 75 7.23 -20.12 -16.25
C SER A 75 6.85 -19.11 -15.16
N PHE A 76 7.75 -18.21 -14.79
CA PHE A 76 7.48 -17.12 -13.85
C PHE A 76 6.71 -15.98 -14.52
N PHE A 77 6.84 -15.81 -15.83
CA PHE A 77 6.26 -14.68 -16.54
C PHE A 77 4.95 -15.07 -17.22
N ASP A 78 3.89 -14.40 -16.80
CA ASP A 78 2.64 -14.29 -17.52
C ASP A 78 2.35 -12.82 -17.86
N VAL A 79 1.12 -12.52 -18.30
CA VAL A 79 0.73 -11.15 -18.69
C VAL A 79 0.82 -10.17 -17.51
N MET A 80 0.70 -10.64 -16.27
CA MET A 80 0.67 -9.82 -15.07
C MET A 80 2.03 -9.19 -14.75
N GLU A 81 3.13 -9.92 -14.89
CA GLU A 81 4.48 -9.38 -14.66
C GLU A 81 4.80 -8.27 -15.66
N HIS A 82 4.29 -8.38 -16.89
CA HIS A 82 4.48 -7.39 -17.95
C HIS A 82 3.71 -6.10 -17.72
N LEU A 83 2.68 -6.07 -16.85
CA LEU A 83 1.97 -4.84 -16.50
C LEU A 83 2.86 -3.81 -15.83
N LEU A 84 4.03 -4.22 -15.31
CA LEU A 84 5.02 -3.34 -14.72
C LEU A 84 5.38 -2.17 -15.66
N ILE A 85 5.43 -2.42 -16.98
CA ILE A 85 5.77 -1.41 -18.00
C ILE A 85 4.80 -0.23 -18.02
N HIS A 86 3.55 -0.43 -17.59
CA HIS A 86 2.51 0.59 -17.60
C HIS A 86 2.46 1.42 -16.30
N LEU A 87 3.06 0.93 -15.21
CA LEU A 87 2.93 1.57 -13.91
C LEU A 87 3.46 3.01 -13.84
N PRO A 88 4.59 3.37 -14.47
CA PRO A 88 5.05 4.76 -14.46
C PRO A 88 4.06 5.70 -15.17
N TYR A 89 3.54 5.29 -16.33
CA TYR A 89 2.51 6.02 -17.07
C TYR A 89 1.21 6.16 -16.26
N GLU A 90 0.77 5.09 -15.60
CA GLU A 90 -0.41 5.13 -14.74
C GLU A 90 -0.23 6.03 -13.52
N ALA A 91 0.99 6.11 -12.96
CA ALA A 91 1.33 7.01 -11.87
C ALA A 91 1.37 8.48 -12.33
N LEU A 92 1.86 8.73 -13.55
CA LEU A 92 1.87 10.06 -14.16
C LEU A 92 0.45 10.62 -14.32
N ASN A 93 -0.48 9.79 -14.80
CA ASN A 93 -1.85 10.21 -15.09
C ASN A 93 -2.77 10.17 -13.86
N GLY A 94 -2.63 9.15 -13.02
CA GLY A 94 -3.53 8.93 -11.87
C GLY A 94 -3.01 9.46 -10.54
N GLY A 95 -1.79 10.01 -10.51
CA GLY A 95 -1.17 10.53 -9.31
C GLY A 95 -0.74 9.44 -8.30
N PRO A 96 -0.43 9.84 -7.06
CA PRO A 96 0.14 8.95 -6.05
C PRO A 96 -0.69 7.68 -5.83
N VAL A 97 -0.04 6.52 -5.89
CA VAL A 97 -0.70 5.21 -5.89
C VAL A 97 -1.45 4.96 -4.57
N PHE A 98 -1.00 5.53 -3.45
CA PHE A 98 -1.63 5.33 -2.13
C PHE A 98 -3.09 5.80 -2.05
N TYR A 99 -3.51 6.76 -2.88
CA TYR A 99 -4.92 7.18 -2.96
C TYR A 99 -5.79 6.16 -3.70
N ARG A 100 -5.18 5.34 -4.55
CA ARG A 100 -5.84 4.38 -5.44
C ARG A 100 -5.75 2.94 -4.94
N TRP A 101 -4.93 2.68 -3.93
CA TRP A 101 -4.82 1.35 -3.31
C TRP A 101 -6.14 0.87 -2.71
N MET A 102 -6.48 -0.38 -3.02
CA MET A 102 -7.65 -1.06 -2.45
C MET A 102 -7.64 -1.08 -0.92
N TYR A 103 -6.46 -1.11 -0.28
CA TYR A 103 -6.35 -1.19 1.18
C TYR A 103 -7.08 -0.05 1.92
N ARG A 104 -7.15 1.15 1.32
CA ARG A 104 -7.89 2.27 1.94
C ARG A 104 -9.39 1.97 1.94
N PHE A 105 -9.90 1.50 0.81
CA PHE A 105 -11.31 1.15 0.64
C PHE A 105 -11.70 -0.08 1.48
N GLU A 106 -10.88 -1.13 1.47
CA GLU A 106 -11.10 -2.34 2.28
C GLU A 106 -11.13 -2.03 3.78
N ARG A 107 -10.20 -1.18 4.27
CA ARG A 107 -10.21 -0.76 5.68
C ARG A 107 -11.46 0.02 6.05
N PHE A 108 -11.89 0.92 5.16
CA PHE A 108 -13.12 1.68 5.35
C PHE A 108 -14.36 0.78 5.36
N LEU A 109 -14.50 -0.11 4.39
CA LEU A 109 -15.58 -1.09 4.32
C LEU A 109 -15.57 -2.03 5.54
N GLY A 110 -14.39 -2.43 6.01
CA GLY A 110 -14.24 -3.22 7.23
C GLY A 110 -14.73 -2.48 8.48
N ASP A 111 -14.59 -1.15 8.54
CA ASP A 111 -15.14 -0.33 9.62
C ASP A 111 -16.66 -0.18 9.51
N LEU A 112 -17.19 0.06 8.30
CA LEU A 112 -18.63 0.09 8.06
C LEU A 112 -19.30 -1.24 8.40
N LYS A 113 -18.66 -2.37 8.09
CA LYS A 113 -19.16 -3.70 8.44
C LYS A 113 -19.33 -3.89 9.95
N LYS A 114 -18.48 -3.28 10.78
CA LYS A 114 -18.62 -3.32 12.24
C LYS A 114 -19.80 -2.48 12.75
N LYS A 115 -20.26 -1.51 11.96
CA LYS A 115 -21.40 -0.63 12.27
C LYS A 115 -22.75 -1.22 11.89
N ALA A 116 -22.77 -2.31 11.11
CA ALA A 116 -23.96 -3.07 10.75
C ALA A 116 -24.42 -3.99 11.90
N SER A 117 -24.76 -3.42 13.06
CA SER A 117 -25.19 -4.18 14.25
C SER A 117 -26.64 -4.67 14.15
N ASN A 118 -27.55 -3.87 13.58
CA ASN A 118 -28.93 -4.27 13.34
C ASN A 118 -29.09 -4.90 11.95
N LYS A 119 -29.23 -6.23 11.88
CA LYS A 119 -29.39 -6.98 10.62
C LYS A 119 -30.75 -6.78 9.94
N ALA A 120 -31.78 -6.36 10.68
CA ALA A 120 -33.09 -6.06 10.09
C ALA A 120 -33.08 -4.73 9.30
N HIS A 121 -32.20 -3.80 9.70
CA HIS A 121 -32.05 -2.48 9.07
C HIS A 121 -30.57 -2.08 9.00
N ILE A 122 -29.81 -2.76 8.13
CA ILE A 122 -28.34 -2.62 8.04
C ILE A 122 -27.94 -1.18 7.71
N GLU A 123 -28.59 -0.56 6.73
CA GLU A 123 -28.28 0.80 6.29
C GLU A 123 -28.51 1.82 7.41
N ALA A 124 -29.68 1.77 8.06
CA ALA A 124 -30.01 2.63 9.19
C ALA A 124 -29.03 2.45 10.35
N SER A 125 -28.62 1.21 10.64
CA SER A 125 -27.61 0.88 11.65
C SER A 125 -26.26 1.54 11.35
N ILE A 126 -25.80 1.42 10.10
CA ILE A 126 -24.52 2.02 9.67
C ILE A 126 -24.60 3.54 9.77
N CYS A 127 -25.67 4.16 9.23
CA CYS A 127 -25.88 5.60 9.27
C CYS A 127 -25.91 6.14 10.71
N GLN A 128 -26.67 5.51 11.61
CA GLN A 128 -26.77 5.92 13.01
C GLN A 128 -25.41 5.85 13.72
N ALA A 129 -24.70 4.72 13.57
CA ALA A 129 -23.39 4.56 14.19
C ALA A 129 -22.34 5.51 13.59
N TYR A 130 -22.43 5.82 12.29
CA TYR A 130 -21.56 6.80 11.62
C TYR A 130 -21.81 8.21 12.17
N ILE A 131 -23.07 8.66 12.23
CA ILE A 131 -23.46 9.97 12.79
C ILE A 131 -22.99 10.09 14.24
N GLN A 132 -23.22 9.06 15.06
CA GLN A 132 -22.77 9.07 16.46
C GLN A 132 -21.23 9.18 16.56
N GLN A 133 -20.49 8.50 15.69
CA GLN A 133 -19.04 8.60 15.64
C GLN A 133 -18.56 10.00 15.23
N GLU A 134 -19.13 10.59 14.18
CA GLU A 134 -18.77 11.94 13.72
C GLU A 134 -19.09 12.99 14.78
N THR A 135 -20.31 12.96 15.34
CA THR A 135 -20.71 13.88 16.42
C THR A 135 -19.79 13.76 17.63
N SER A 136 -19.46 12.54 18.06
CA SER A 136 -18.52 12.32 19.17
C SER A 136 -17.11 12.84 18.85
N THR A 137 -16.66 12.66 17.61
CA THR A 137 -15.35 13.14 17.15
C THR A 137 -15.31 14.67 17.12
N PHE A 138 -16.36 15.31 16.59
CA PHE A 138 -16.49 16.77 16.53
C PHE A 138 -16.56 17.39 17.93
N SER A 139 -17.39 16.85 18.83
CA SER A 139 -17.48 17.33 20.22
C SER A 139 -16.14 17.23 20.94
N SER A 140 -15.30 16.24 20.59
CA SER A 140 -13.99 16.06 21.22
C SER A 140 -12.99 17.19 21.03
N PHE A 141 -13.23 18.08 20.04
CA PHE A 141 -12.42 19.29 19.86
C PHE A 141 -12.64 20.32 20.97
N TYR A 142 -13.78 20.28 21.64
CA TYR A 142 -14.15 21.22 22.70
C TYR A 142 -13.92 20.66 24.11
N PHE A 143 -13.52 19.39 24.22
CA PHE A 143 -13.22 18.79 25.52
C PHE A 143 -11.82 19.19 26.01
N GLU A 144 -11.71 19.39 27.33
CA GLU A 144 -10.45 19.62 28.03
C GLU A 144 -9.42 18.52 27.75
N CYS A 145 -8.12 18.84 27.86
CA CYS A 145 -7.02 17.95 27.50
C CYS A 145 -7.08 16.58 28.21
N GLU A 146 -7.59 16.54 29.43
CA GLU A 146 -7.68 15.36 30.29
C GLU A 146 -8.76 14.37 29.84
N VAL A 147 -9.76 14.83 29.07
CA VAL A 147 -10.85 13.97 28.61
C VAL A 147 -10.38 13.05 27.50
N ILE A 148 -10.33 11.76 27.79
CA ILE A 148 -9.97 10.72 26.82
C ILE A 148 -11.06 10.62 25.75
N SER A 149 -10.67 10.89 24.51
CA SER A 149 -11.52 10.74 23.33
C SER A 149 -10.87 9.81 22.31
N LYS A 150 -11.62 9.35 21.31
CA LYS A 150 -11.06 8.59 20.18
C LYS A 150 -9.88 9.31 19.50
N ARG A 151 -9.90 10.64 19.46
CA ARG A 151 -8.85 11.49 18.87
C ARG A 151 -7.58 11.55 19.74
N LYS A 152 -7.74 11.61 21.07
CA LYS A 152 -6.63 11.75 22.03
C LYS A 152 -6.08 10.42 22.53
N ARG A 153 -6.73 9.31 22.18
CA ARG A 153 -6.28 7.97 22.59
C ARG A 153 -4.95 7.65 21.89
N PRO A 154 -3.91 7.25 22.64
CA PRO A 154 -2.62 6.87 22.05
C PRO A 154 -2.82 5.74 21.04
N ALA A 155 -2.02 5.74 19.98
CA ALA A 155 -2.06 4.68 18.99
C ALA A 155 -1.65 3.37 19.66
N ARG A 156 -2.19 2.26 19.16
CA ARG A 156 -1.98 0.93 19.75
C ARG A 156 -0.52 0.45 19.70
N ASN A 157 0.35 1.18 18.99
CA ASN A 157 1.76 0.90 18.77
C ASN A 157 2.67 2.08 19.18
N ASP A 158 2.20 2.99 20.05
CA ASP A 158 3.06 4.00 20.66
C ASP A 158 3.84 3.39 21.83
N ASP A 159 4.69 2.40 21.53
CA ASP A 159 5.77 1.98 22.42
C ASP A 159 6.98 2.81 22.01
N ILE A 160 7.40 3.71 22.92
CA ILE A 160 8.65 4.49 22.83
C ILE A 160 9.85 3.56 22.78
#